data_AF-A0A9W8RBP0-F1
#
_entry.id   AF-A0A9W8RBP0-F1
#
_cell.length_a   1.000
_cell.length_b   1.000
_cell.length_c   1.000
_cell.angle_alpha   90.00
_cell.angle_beta   90.00
_cell.angle_gamma   90.00
#
_symmetry.space_group_name_H-M   'P 1'
#
loop_
_entity.id
_entity.type
_entity.pdbx_description
1 polymer ?
#
loop_
_entity_poly.entity_id
_entity_poly.type
_entity_poly.pdbx_seq_one_letter_code
_entity_poly.pdbx_strand_id
1 'polypeptide(L)'
;MSTYSWRYDPSGPSLRTTSRRTLVTNMGNPGSHPTRTLLLSHNHPDILVVSRDSGENEDDDALDRSTGISQIRAFNISALSNDDDPYDYTDGDLLGWSLRNSVGVSEHPETGGIWSVENSVDDLSRRGGDIHADNPAEELNFHGYLNDSDASLGGNYGYPLCYTILSTENFPSLGDLAIGEQSPADWEGDHDVTLPGDDECSTEYVPPVLPFQAHTAPLDIKFDENGTRAYVSFHGSWNREVPVGYDVSYVSFNNGRPSAPQDSTNTTISIIYNIDRPTVRATASALSASHGTRQGVCGSALTAPARSSS
;
A
#
# COMPACT_ATOMS: atom_id res chain seq x y z
N MET A 1 -4.47 -16.55 -13.13
CA MET A 1 -3.08 -16.11 -12.86
C MET A 1 -2.46 -17.06 -11.83
N SER A 2 -1.13 -17.22 -11.83
CA SER A 2 -0.45 -18.19 -10.94
C SER A 2 0.94 -17.70 -10.54
N THR A 3 1.44 -18.17 -9.39
CA THR A 3 2.83 -18.01 -8.96
C THR A 3 3.65 -19.24 -9.31
N TYR A 4 4.93 -19.02 -9.62
CA TYR A 4 5.84 -20.06 -10.05
C TYR A 4 7.19 -19.96 -9.33
N SER A 5 7.85 -21.09 -9.14
CA SER A 5 9.25 -21.16 -8.70
C SER A 5 10.11 -21.96 -9.67
N TRP A 6 11.42 -21.74 -9.60
CA TRP A 6 12.43 -22.50 -10.32
C TRP A 6 13.58 -22.82 -9.37
N ARG A 7 14.24 -23.97 -9.56
CA ARG A 7 15.52 -24.23 -8.90
C ARG A 7 16.59 -23.33 -9.48
N TYR A 8 17.32 -22.64 -8.60
CA TYR A 8 18.45 -21.79 -8.94
C TYR A 8 19.75 -22.45 -8.43
N ASP A 9 20.75 -22.50 -9.29
CA ASP A 9 22.11 -22.92 -8.93
C ASP A 9 23.03 -21.71 -9.08
N PRO A 10 23.56 -21.13 -7.98
CA PRO A 10 24.39 -19.93 -8.04
C PRO A 10 25.74 -20.17 -8.73
N SER A 11 26.16 -21.43 -8.92
CA SER A 11 27.39 -21.77 -9.65
C SER A 11 27.21 -21.79 -11.17
N GLY A 12 25.96 -21.80 -11.66
CA GLY A 12 25.62 -21.79 -13.08
C GLY A 12 25.00 -20.45 -13.52
N PRO A 13 25.22 -20.01 -14.77
CA PRO A 13 24.66 -18.75 -15.27
C PRO A 13 23.19 -18.84 -15.74
N SER A 14 22.53 -20.00 -15.59
CA SER A 14 21.19 -20.22 -16.15
C SER A 14 20.20 -20.86 -15.16
N LEU A 15 18.96 -20.37 -15.22
CA LEU A 15 17.81 -20.99 -14.54
C LEU A 15 17.51 -22.35 -15.16
N ARG A 16 17.28 -23.36 -14.33
CA ARG A 16 16.84 -24.67 -14.80
C ARG A 16 15.37 -24.62 -15.17
N THR A 17 15.05 -24.25 -16.40
CA THR A 17 13.66 -24.05 -16.88
C THR A 17 12.76 -25.28 -16.72
N THR A 18 13.33 -26.49 -16.77
CA THR A 18 12.61 -27.77 -16.52
C THR A 18 12.23 -28.00 -15.06
N SER A 19 12.71 -27.16 -14.14
CA SER A 19 12.35 -27.22 -12.72
C SER A 19 11.21 -26.28 -12.33
N ARG A 20 10.53 -25.68 -13.32
CA ARG A 20 9.38 -24.81 -13.05
C ARG A 20 8.34 -25.58 -12.26
N ARG A 21 7.92 -24.98 -11.16
CA ARG A 21 6.83 -25.45 -10.32
C ARG A 21 5.77 -24.36 -10.22
N THR A 22 4.50 -24.73 -10.23
CA THR A 22 3.40 -23.83 -9.88
C THR A 22 3.15 -23.94 -8.39
N LEU A 23 3.06 -22.80 -7.69
CA LEU A 23 2.90 -22.76 -6.24
C LEU A 23 1.48 -22.40 -5.83
N VAL A 24 0.93 -21.33 -6.39
CA VAL A 24 -0.43 -20.84 -6.10
C VAL A 24 -1.14 -20.55 -7.42
N THR A 25 -2.42 -20.91 -7.50
CA THR A 25 -3.27 -20.76 -8.70
C THR A 25 -4.55 -19.99 -8.40
N ASN A 26 -5.43 -19.88 -9.41
CA ASN A 26 -6.76 -19.28 -9.29
C ASN A 26 -6.82 -17.82 -8.81
N MET A 27 -5.74 -17.06 -9.02
CA MET A 27 -5.66 -15.63 -8.71
C MET A 27 -6.05 -14.73 -9.90
N GLY A 28 -6.86 -15.22 -10.84
CA GLY A 28 -7.35 -14.36 -11.92
C GLY A 28 -8.34 -13.32 -11.36
N ASN A 29 -8.26 -12.07 -11.82
CA ASN A 29 -9.42 -11.19 -11.83
C ASN A 29 -9.63 -10.69 -13.28
N PRO A 30 -10.86 -10.64 -13.79
CA PRO A 30 -11.17 -9.88 -14.98
C PRO A 30 -11.29 -8.41 -14.55
N GLY A 31 -10.22 -7.62 -14.63
CA GLY A 31 -10.26 -6.30 -14.00
C GLY A 31 -9.07 -5.37 -14.21
N SER A 32 -9.13 -4.20 -13.55
CA SER A 32 -8.15 -3.11 -13.63
C SER A 32 -6.92 -3.29 -12.74
N HIS A 33 -6.94 -4.20 -11.75
CA HIS A 33 -5.81 -4.47 -10.86
C HIS A 33 -5.22 -5.89 -11.08
N PRO A 34 -4.36 -6.07 -12.09
CA PRO A 34 -3.84 -7.39 -12.47
C PRO A 34 -2.61 -7.82 -11.65
N THR A 35 -2.06 -6.97 -10.79
CA THR A 35 -0.83 -7.22 -10.03
C THR A 35 -1.03 -8.30 -8.98
N ARG A 36 -0.02 -9.14 -8.75
CA ARG A 36 0.00 -10.12 -7.65
C ARG A 36 1.34 -10.03 -6.95
N THR A 37 1.42 -9.18 -5.94
CA THR A 37 2.68 -8.93 -5.23
C THR A 37 3.12 -10.17 -4.47
N LEU A 38 4.42 -10.46 -4.54
CA LEU A 38 5.04 -11.59 -3.88
C LEU A 38 6.05 -11.08 -2.85
N LEU A 39 5.90 -11.54 -1.62
CA LEU A 39 6.85 -11.32 -0.54
C LEU A 39 7.24 -12.68 0.04
N LEU A 40 8.50 -13.07 -0.12
CA LEU A 40 9.05 -14.19 0.63
C LEU A 40 9.51 -13.67 1.99
N SER A 41 8.98 -14.23 3.08
CA SER A 41 9.36 -13.78 4.43
C SER A 41 10.83 -14.10 4.71
N HIS A 42 11.53 -13.15 5.31
CA HIS A 42 12.90 -13.33 5.78
C HIS A 42 12.90 -14.09 7.12
N ASN A 43 11.94 -13.79 8.01
CA ASN A 43 11.86 -14.42 9.32
C ASN A 43 11.26 -15.83 9.27
N HIS A 44 10.46 -16.12 8.23
CA HIS A 44 9.88 -17.42 7.93
C HIS A 44 10.12 -17.77 6.44
N PRO A 45 11.34 -18.20 6.07
CA PRO A 45 11.74 -18.42 4.67
C PRO A 45 10.90 -19.41 3.87
N ASP A 46 10.11 -20.24 4.56
CA ASP A 46 9.19 -21.20 3.97
C ASP A 46 7.82 -20.60 3.60
N ILE A 47 7.57 -19.34 3.97
CA ILE A 47 6.29 -18.65 3.79
C ILE A 47 6.39 -17.63 2.65
N LEU A 48 5.52 -17.81 1.65
CA LEU A 48 5.27 -16.84 0.58
C LEU A 48 3.98 -16.10 0.88
N VAL A 49 4.04 -14.77 0.96
CA VAL A 49 2.88 -13.88 1.04
C VAL A 49 2.52 -13.40 -0.36
N VAL A 50 1.23 -13.39 -0.67
CA VAL A 50 0.68 -12.99 -1.97
C VAL A 50 -0.49 -12.03 -1.80
N SER A 51 -0.37 -10.83 -2.38
CA SER A 51 -1.49 -9.88 -2.51
C SER A 51 -2.32 -10.16 -3.76
N ARG A 52 -3.64 -10.04 -3.66
CA ARG A 52 -4.60 -10.12 -4.76
C ARG A 52 -5.64 -9.02 -4.60
N ASP A 53 -5.67 -8.13 -5.58
CA ASP A 53 -6.44 -6.89 -5.54
C ASP A 53 -7.84 -7.04 -6.19
N SER A 54 -8.66 -5.99 -6.11
CA SER A 54 -10.03 -5.92 -6.66
C SER A 54 -10.04 -5.99 -8.20
N GLY A 55 -11.13 -6.50 -8.78
CA GLY A 55 -11.38 -6.44 -10.22
C GLY A 55 -11.71 -5.03 -10.72
N GLU A 56 -12.37 -4.24 -9.90
CA GLU A 56 -12.93 -2.94 -10.31
C GLU A 56 -12.69 -1.86 -9.23
N ASN A 57 -13.20 -0.65 -9.46
CA ASN A 57 -13.08 0.43 -8.48
C ASN A 57 -13.80 0.06 -7.17
N GLU A 58 -15.06 -0.34 -7.31
CA GLU A 58 -15.95 -0.85 -6.28
C GLU A 58 -16.38 -2.26 -6.69
N ASP A 59 -16.01 -3.26 -5.91
CA ASP A 59 -16.09 -4.68 -6.31
C ASP A 59 -16.89 -5.49 -5.31
N ASP A 60 -18.10 -5.90 -5.70
CA ASP A 60 -19.00 -6.69 -4.86
C ASP A 60 -18.36 -8.01 -4.40
N ASP A 61 -17.44 -8.61 -5.19
CA ASP A 61 -16.77 -9.86 -4.82
C ASP A 61 -15.87 -9.68 -3.58
N ALA A 62 -15.44 -8.46 -3.26
CA ALA A 62 -14.65 -8.15 -2.07
C ALA A 62 -15.49 -8.22 -0.76
N LEU A 63 -16.82 -8.23 -0.86
CA LEU A 63 -17.73 -8.42 0.29
C LEU A 63 -17.74 -9.87 0.80
N ASP A 64 -17.32 -10.82 -0.03
CA ASP A 64 -17.22 -12.24 0.35
C ASP A 64 -15.76 -12.71 0.36
N ARG A 65 -15.23 -12.91 1.57
CA ARG A 65 -13.89 -13.47 1.83
C ARG A 65 -13.59 -14.79 1.10
N SER A 66 -14.62 -15.53 0.68
CA SER A 66 -14.46 -16.80 -0.05
C SER A 66 -14.02 -16.61 -1.50
N THR A 67 -14.21 -15.42 -2.09
CA THR A 67 -13.80 -15.12 -3.48
C THR A 67 -12.28 -14.99 -3.61
N GLY A 68 -11.59 -14.63 -2.52
CA GLY A 68 -10.17 -14.34 -2.53
C GLY A 68 -9.82 -13.00 -3.18
N ILE A 69 -10.79 -12.13 -3.44
CA ILE A 69 -10.59 -10.79 -4.02
C ILE A 69 -10.29 -9.78 -2.91
N SER A 70 -9.41 -8.80 -3.17
CA SER A 70 -9.02 -7.75 -2.22
C SER A 70 -8.45 -8.29 -0.90
N GLN A 71 -7.46 -9.18 -1.04
CA GLN A 71 -6.93 -10.00 0.05
C GLN A 71 -5.41 -10.11 0.02
N ILE A 72 -4.83 -10.37 1.18
CA ILE A 72 -3.43 -10.79 1.34
C ILE A 72 -3.42 -12.13 2.06
N ARG A 73 -2.73 -13.11 1.48
CA ARG A 73 -2.65 -14.48 2.02
C ARG A 73 -1.21 -15.00 2.09
N ALA A 74 -0.95 -15.88 3.05
CA ALA A 74 0.33 -16.54 3.26
C ALA A 74 0.27 -18.03 2.94
N PHE A 75 1.34 -18.57 2.36
CA PHE A 75 1.41 -19.95 1.89
C PHE A 75 2.71 -20.59 2.34
N ASN A 76 2.63 -21.73 3.02
CA ASN A 76 3.81 -22.54 3.32
C ASN A 76 4.24 -23.32 2.08
N ILE A 77 5.20 -22.77 1.34
CA ILE A 77 5.69 -23.32 0.07
C ILE A 77 6.63 -24.51 0.27
N SER A 78 7.20 -24.67 1.47
CA SER A 78 8.02 -25.84 1.83
C SER A 78 7.18 -27.10 2.07
N ALA A 79 5.93 -26.93 2.49
CA ALA A 79 5.00 -28.03 2.73
C ALA A 79 4.52 -28.69 1.43
N LEU A 80 4.54 -27.97 0.32
CA LEU A 80 4.23 -28.56 -0.97
C LEU A 80 5.40 -29.47 -1.43
N SER A 81 5.13 -30.73 -1.73
CA SER A 81 6.04 -31.68 -2.40
C SER A 81 5.87 -31.69 -3.93
N ASN A 82 6.86 -32.19 -4.69
CA ASN A 82 6.83 -32.07 -6.17
C ASN A 82 5.62 -32.73 -6.85
N ASP A 83 4.96 -33.66 -6.16
CA ASP A 83 3.81 -34.41 -6.67
C ASP A 83 2.47 -33.81 -6.18
N ASP A 84 2.50 -32.82 -5.30
CA ASP A 84 1.31 -32.14 -4.80
C ASP A 84 0.77 -31.15 -5.84
N ASP A 85 -0.56 -31.03 -5.87
CA ASP A 85 -1.24 -29.95 -6.58
C ASP A 85 -0.83 -28.59 -5.98
N PRO A 86 -0.78 -27.52 -6.81
CA PRO A 86 -0.55 -26.18 -6.28
C PRO A 86 -1.70 -25.76 -5.37
N TYR A 87 -1.41 -24.84 -4.44
CA TYR A 87 -2.48 -24.20 -3.66
C TYR A 87 -3.48 -23.49 -4.58
N ASP A 88 -4.76 -23.58 -4.26
CA ASP A 88 -5.70 -22.53 -4.60
C ASP A 88 -5.34 -21.27 -3.81
N TYR A 89 -5.60 -20.07 -4.34
CA TYR A 89 -5.33 -18.84 -3.58
C TYR A 89 -6.04 -18.84 -2.22
N THR A 90 -7.26 -19.34 -2.17
CA THR A 90 -8.07 -19.35 -0.97
C THR A 90 -7.63 -20.37 0.09
N ASP A 91 -6.70 -21.29 -0.26
CA ASP A 91 -6.09 -22.22 0.68
C ASP A 91 -5.08 -21.55 1.63
N GLY A 92 -4.55 -20.38 1.26
CA GLY A 92 -3.55 -19.68 2.06
C GLY A 92 -4.11 -19.07 3.33
N ASP A 93 -3.30 -18.96 4.38
CA ASP A 93 -3.68 -18.31 5.63
C ASP A 93 -4.01 -16.83 5.38
N LEU A 94 -5.16 -16.37 5.85
CA LEU A 94 -5.61 -15.00 5.60
C LEU A 94 -4.90 -14.02 6.52
N LEU A 95 -4.17 -13.06 5.93
CA LEU A 95 -3.53 -11.98 6.68
C LEU A 95 -4.46 -10.77 6.79
N GLY A 96 -5.21 -10.48 5.73
CA GLY A 96 -6.20 -9.41 5.68
C GLY A 96 -7.09 -9.53 4.46
N TRP A 97 -8.30 -8.99 4.55
CA TRP A 97 -9.25 -8.87 3.44
C TRP A 97 -9.90 -7.50 3.44
N SER A 98 -10.67 -7.19 2.39
CA SER A 98 -11.22 -5.84 2.20
C SER A 98 -10.10 -4.79 2.05
N LEU A 99 -9.09 -5.15 1.25
CA LEU A 99 -7.95 -4.34 0.86
C LEU A 99 -8.02 -4.11 -0.66
N ARG A 100 -8.52 -2.94 -1.10
CA ARG A 100 -8.87 -2.69 -2.51
C ARG A 100 -7.75 -3.11 -3.46
N ASN A 101 -6.57 -2.52 -3.29
CA ASN A 101 -5.40 -2.68 -4.13
C ASN A 101 -4.11 -2.43 -3.31
N SER A 102 -3.87 -3.30 -2.33
CA SER A 102 -2.68 -3.30 -1.47
C SER A 102 -1.47 -3.89 -2.19
N VAL A 103 -0.93 -3.15 -3.17
CA VAL A 103 0.18 -3.62 -4.02
C VAL A 103 1.47 -3.77 -3.23
N GLY A 104 1.86 -2.78 -2.44
CA GLY A 104 3.12 -2.85 -1.70
C GLY A 104 2.95 -3.68 -0.44
N VAL A 105 3.78 -4.72 -0.26
CA VAL A 105 3.79 -5.57 0.94
C VAL A 105 5.23 -5.75 1.43
N SER A 106 5.45 -5.65 2.74
CA SER A 106 6.76 -5.78 3.36
C SER A 106 6.69 -6.50 4.71
N GLU A 107 7.83 -7.03 5.13
CA GLU A 107 8.06 -7.56 6.48
C GLU A 107 9.03 -6.63 7.21
N HIS A 108 8.67 -6.21 8.42
CA HIS A 108 9.56 -5.44 9.27
C HIS A 108 10.72 -6.33 9.76
N PRO A 109 12.00 -5.95 9.54
CA PRO A 109 13.13 -6.88 9.70
C PRO A 109 13.35 -7.32 11.15
N GLU A 110 13.18 -6.42 12.11
CA GLU A 110 13.42 -6.77 13.53
C GLU A 110 12.27 -7.55 14.18
N THR A 111 11.02 -7.24 13.81
CA THR A 111 9.83 -7.76 14.50
C THR A 111 9.11 -8.86 13.72
N GLY A 112 9.33 -8.95 12.40
CA GLY A 112 8.57 -9.85 11.52
C GLY A 112 7.15 -9.37 11.20
N GLY A 113 6.79 -8.15 11.59
CA GLY A 113 5.46 -7.61 11.35
C GLY A 113 5.18 -7.41 9.85
N ILE A 114 4.01 -7.84 9.37
CA ILE A 114 3.62 -7.70 7.97
C ILE A 114 2.86 -6.38 7.76
N TRP A 115 3.27 -5.63 6.76
CA TRP A 115 2.73 -4.31 6.42
C TRP A 115 2.34 -4.25 4.95
N SER A 116 1.25 -3.57 4.63
CA SER A 116 0.91 -3.20 3.25
C SER A 116 0.64 -1.72 3.10
N VAL A 117 0.75 -1.25 1.85
CA VAL A 117 0.30 0.09 1.45
C VAL A 117 -0.84 -0.03 0.44
N GLU A 118 -1.91 0.72 0.69
CA GLU A 118 -3.21 0.61 0.00
C GLU A 118 -3.38 1.69 -1.06
N ASN A 119 -4.03 1.33 -2.18
CA ASN A 119 -4.54 2.27 -3.19
C ASN A 119 -6.06 2.25 -3.08
N SER A 120 -6.61 3.21 -2.36
CA SER A 120 -8.02 3.31 -2.01
C SER A 120 -8.90 3.78 -3.18
N VAL A 121 -10.20 3.90 -2.96
CA VAL A 121 -11.20 4.05 -4.03
C VAL A 121 -11.09 5.39 -4.77
N ASP A 122 -11.36 5.35 -6.06
CA ASP A 122 -11.47 6.52 -6.93
C ASP A 122 -12.89 7.11 -6.85
N ASP A 123 -13.04 8.41 -7.14
CA ASP A 123 -14.34 9.10 -7.28
C ASP A 123 -15.25 9.05 -6.05
N LEU A 124 -14.63 9.00 -4.86
CA LEU A 124 -15.33 8.90 -3.58
C LEU A 124 -16.37 10.02 -3.40
N SER A 125 -17.61 9.61 -3.16
CA SER A 125 -18.69 10.51 -2.77
C SER A 125 -19.33 10.07 -1.45
N ARG A 126 -19.88 11.04 -0.72
CA ARG A 126 -20.55 10.81 0.56
C ARG A 126 -21.82 11.63 0.65
N ARG A 127 -22.96 10.97 0.85
CA ARG A 127 -24.30 11.60 0.96
C ARG A 127 -24.57 12.57 -0.19
N GLY A 128 -24.20 12.18 -1.41
CA GLY A 128 -24.34 12.94 -2.66
C GLY A 128 -23.33 14.08 -2.85
N GLY A 129 -22.37 14.25 -1.93
CA GLY A 129 -21.27 15.20 -2.06
C GLY A 129 -20.01 14.52 -2.57
N ASP A 130 -19.46 15.04 -3.66
CA ASP A 130 -18.12 14.65 -4.12
C ASP A 130 -17.06 15.14 -3.11
N ILE A 131 -16.25 14.21 -2.62
CA ILE A 131 -15.13 14.47 -1.72
C ILE A 131 -13.81 13.87 -2.23
N HIS A 132 -13.77 13.40 -3.48
CA HIS A 132 -12.65 12.61 -4.00
C HIS A 132 -11.33 13.39 -3.97
N ALA A 133 -11.35 14.71 -4.17
CA ALA A 133 -10.12 15.47 -4.37
C ALA A 133 -9.09 15.30 -3.23
N ASP A 134 -9.56 15.13 -2.00
CA ASP A 134 -8.72 14.96 -0.80
C ASP A 134 -9.18 13.81 0.11
N ASN A 135 -10.05 12.91 -0.40
CA ASN A 135 -10.45 11.67 0.27
C ASN A 135 -10.66 10.54 -0.77
N PRO A 136 -10.57 9.27 -0.37
CA PRO A 136 -10.11 8.80 0.93
C PRO A 136 -8.59 8.87 1.04
N ALA A 137 -8.07 8.62 2.23
CA ALA A 137 -6.64 8.41 2.40
C ALA A 137 -6.17 7.18 1.61
N GLU A 138 -4.95 7.25 1.10
CA GLU A 138 -4.16 6.02 0.92
C GLU A 138 -3.69 5.55 2.29
N GLU A 139 -3.33 4.28 2.45
CA GLU A 139 -3.19 3.71 3.80
C GLU A 139 -1.88 2.93 4.00
N LEU A 140 -1.41 2.91 5.24
CA LEU A 140 -0.47 1.92 5.75
C LEU A 140 -1.21 0.99 6.71
N ASN A 141 -1.30 -0.29 6.34
CA ASN A 141 -2.02 -1.31 7.07
C ASN A 141 -1.07 -2.32 7.72
N PHE A 142 -1.38 -2.75 8.95
CA PHE A 142 -0.62 -3.76 9.70
C PHE A 142 -1.41 -5.04 9.82
N HIS A 143 -0.80 -6.15 9.42
CA HIS A 143 -1.45 -7.47 9.28
C HIS A 143 -0.99 -8.48 10.33
N GLY A 144 -0.37 -8.04 11.42
CA GLY A 144 0.15 -8.94 12.45
C GLY A 144 1.46 -9.61 12.05
N TYR A 145 1.66 -10.84 12.52
CA TYR A 145 2.88 -11.63 12.38
C TYR A 145 2.54 -13.03 11.84
N LEU A 146 3.35 -13.56 10.91
CA LEU A 146 3.06 -14.82 10.21
C LEU A 146 2.99 -16.07 11.10
N ASN A 147 3.59 -16.04 12.29
CA ASN A 147 3.66 -17.17 13.21
C ASN A 147 2.78 -17.01 14.46
N ASP A 148 2.03 -15.91 14.55
CA ASP A 148 1.21 -15.65 15.73
C ASP A 148 -0.19 -16.25 15.55
N SER A 149 -0.82 -16.60 16.67
CA SER A 149 -2.23 -16.96 16.73
C SER A 149 -3.09 -15.75 17.13
N ASP A 150 -2.56 -14.54 16.93
CA ASP A 150 -3.18 -13.28 17.33
C ASP A 150 -4.51 -13.07 16.61
N ALA A 151 -5.48 -12.47 17.31
CA ALA A 151 -6.78 -12.09 16.79
C ALA A 151 -6.69 -11.03 15.68
N SER A 152 -5.54 -10.37 15.49
CA SER A 152 -5.34 -9.38 14.43
C SER A 152 -5.15 -9.98 13.03
N LEU A 153 -4.90 -11.29 12.90
CA LEU A 153 -4.78 -11.93 11.59
C LEU A 153 -6.15 -12.08 10.92
N GLY A 154 -6.20 -11.72 9.64
CA GLY A 154 -7.40 -11.88 8.82
C GLY A 154 -8.50 -10.85 9.07
N GLY A 155 -8.12 -9.68 9.60
CA GLY A 155 -9.02 -8.55 9.79
C GLY A 155 -9.63 -8.03 8.48
N ASN A 156 -10.82 -7.45 8.58
CA ASN A 156 -11.47 -6.74 7.48
C ASN A 156 -11.06 -5.27 7.52
N TYR A 157 -10.42 -4.75 6.47
CA TYR A 157 -9.89 -3.38 6.42
C TYR A 157 -10.84 -2.34 5.80
N GLY A 158 -12.11 -2.70 5.57
CA GLY A 158 -13.16 -1.74 5.25
C GLY A 158 -13.69 -1.82 3.82
N TYR A 159 -12.82 -1.94 2.81
CA TYR A 159 -13.25 -1.96 1.41
C TYR A 159 -14.22 -3.13 1.12
N PRO A 160 -15.29 -2.94 0.34
CA PRO A 160 -15.70 -1.74 -0.38
C PRO A 160 -16.73 -0.89 0.36
N LEU A 161 -16.83 -0.99 1.69
CA LEU A 161 -17.88 -0.34 2.46
C LEU A 161 -17.40 0.86 3.26
N CYS A 162 -16.19 0.79 3.82
CA CYS A 162 -15.63 1.80 4.73
C CYS A 162 -14.28 2.31 4.20
N TYR A 163 -14.09 3.62 4.25
CA TYR A 163 -12.92 4.31 3.71
C TYR A 163 -12.36 5.33 4.70
N THR A 164 -11.04 5.46 4.72
CA THR A 164 -10.33 6.33 5.68
C THR A 164 -10.43 7.80 5.32
N ILE A 165 -10.81 8.63 6.29
CA ILE A 165 -10.88 10.08 6.16
C ILE A 165 -9.48 10.68 6.24
N LEU A 166 -9.11 11.47 5.23
CA LEU A 166 -7.89 12.28 5.24
C LEU A 166 -8.20 13.77 5.43
N SER A 167 -9.28 14.26 4.84
CA SER A 167 -9.70 15.66 4.91
C SER A 167 -11.11 15.78 5.48
N THR A 168 -11.24 16.56 6.55
CA THR A 168 -12.53 16.91 7.16
C THR A 168 -13.15 18.16 6.55
N GLU A 169 -12.46 18.82 5.61
CA GLU A 169 -12.95 20.04 4.97
C GLU A 169 -14.14 19.70 4.06
N ASN A 170 -15.28 20.35 4.30
CA ASN A 170 -16.55 20.13 3.59
C ASN A 170 -17.06 18.68 3.61
N PHE A 171 -16.61 17.85 4.55
CA PHE A 171 -16.99 16.45 4.66
C PHE A 171 -18.49 16.31 5.04
N PRO A 172 -19.33 15.72 4.17
CA PRO A 172 -20.77 15.67 4.40
C PRO A 172 -21.13 14.86 5.65
N SER A 173 -21.81 15.53 6.58
CA SER A 173 -22.24 14.94 7.86
C SER A 173 -21.10 14.37 8.72
N LEU A 174 -19.97 15.09 8.79
CA LEU A 174 -18.80 14.72 9.57
C LEU A 174 -19.12 14.25 11.01
N GLY A 175 -20.01 14.94 11.74
CA GLY A 175 -20.32 14.56 13.12
C GLY A 175 -19.07 14.60 14.00
N ASP A 176 -18.81 13.49 14.71
CA ASP A 176 -17.63 13.30 15.57
C ASP A 176 -16.46 12.61 14.83
N LEU A 177 -16.60 12.33 13.53
CA LEU A 177 -15.57 11.67 12.74
C LEU A 177 -14.31 12.54 12.62
N ALA A 178 -13.15 11.89 12.61
CA ALA A 178 -11.84 12.52 12.54
C ALA A 178 -10.94 11.92 11.44
N ILE A 179 -9.82 12.61 11.17
CA ILE A 179 -8.78 12.11 10.27
C ILE A 179 -8.25 10.77 10.79
N GLY A 180 -8.05 9.83 9.87
CA GLY A 180 -7.58 8.47 10.16
C GLY A 180 -8.69 7.51 10.60
N GLU A 181 -9.91 7.99 10.86
CA GLU A 181 -11.08 7.12 11.08
C GLU A 181 -11.69 6.68 9.75
N GLN A 182 -12.37 5.53 9.76
CA GLN A 182 -13.09 5.04 8.61
C GLN A 182 -14.56 5.45 8.65
N SER A 183 -15.12 5.75 7.48
CA SER A 183 -16.54 6.07 7.31
C SER A 183 -17.08 5.42 6.04
N PRO A 184 -18.39 5.14 5.96
CA PRO A 184 -18.96 4.59 4.77
C PRO A 184 -19.05 5.63 3.67
N ALA A 185 -18.98 5.21 2.42
CA ALA A 185 -19.16 6.07 1.25
C ALA A 185 -20.32 5.61 0.38
N ASP A 186 -20.80 6.52 -0.46
CA ASP A 186 -21.82 6.21 -1.44
C ASP A 186 -21.15 5.44 -2.59
N TRP A 187 -21.84 4.44 -3.12
CA TRP A 187 -21.38 3.69 -4.29
C TRP A 187 -21.84 4.34 -5.58
N GLU A 188 -21.01 4.26 -6.62
CA GLU A 188 -21.44 4.61 -7.95
C GLU A 188 -22.29 3.48 -8.56
N GLY A 189 -23.49 3.80 -9.04
CA GLY A 189 -24.34 2.84 -9.77
C GLY A 189 -25.36 2.10 -8.91
N ASP A 190 -25.82 0.95 -9.41
CA ASP A 190 -26.90 0.14 -8.82
C ASP A 190 -26.32 -1.14 -8.22
N HIS A 191 -25.95 -1.08 -6.95
CA HIS A 191 -25.39 -2.19 -6.18
C HIS A 191 -26.37 -2.65 -5.11
N ASP A 192 -26.53 -3.98 -4.96
CA ASP A 192 -27.37 -4.59 -3.91
C ASP A 192 -26.58 -4.72 -2.60
N VAL A 193 -26.08 -3.60 -2.09
CA VAL A 193 -25.25 -3.52 -0.88
C VAL A 193 -25.95 -2.68 0.18
N THR A 194 -25.90 -3.16 1.43
CA THR A 194 -26.34 -2.36 2.58
C THR A 194 -25.12 -1.63 3.15
N LEU A 195 -25.07 -0.31 2.99
CA LEU A 195 -23.98 0.50 3.53
C LEU A 195 -24.04 0.52 5.06
N PRO A 196 -22.91 0.34 5.75
CA PRO A 196 -22.85 0.38 7.20
C PRO A 196 -23.09 1.81 7.75
N GLY A 197 -23.29 1.91 9.06
CA GLY A 197 -23.26 3.19 9.77
C GLY A 197 -21.83 3.70 10.02
N ASP A 198 -21.68 4.98 10.37
CA ASP A 198 -20.38 5.55 10.75
C ASP A 198 -19.77 4.78 11.96
N ASP A 199 -20.59 4.48 12.98
CA ASP A 199 -20.18 3.69 14.16
C ASP A 199 -19.75 2.26 13.79
N GLU A 200 -20.38 1.66 12.78
CA GLU A 200 -20.06 0.30 12.34
C GLU A 200 -18.70 0.26 11.65
N CYS A 201 -18.40 1.24 10.78
CA CYS A 201 -17.06 1.40 10.20
C CYS A 201 -15.95 1.55 11.26
N SER A 202 -16.24 2.20 12.38
CA SER A 202 -15.24 2.39 13.45
C SER A 202 -15.07 1.20 14.41
N THR A 203 -16.04 0.28 14.46
CA THR A 203 -16.07 -0.79 15.47
C THR A 203 -15.93 -2.20 14.91
N GLU A 204 -16.38 -2.44 13.67
CA GLU A 204 -16.38 -3.77 13.05
C GLU A 204 -15.23 -3.97 12.05
N TYR A 205 -14.52 -2.88 11.70
CA TYR A 205 -13.45 -2.87 10.72
C TYR A 205 -12.11 -2.46 11.35
N VAL A 206 -11.01 -2.90 10.73
CA VAL A 206 -9.66 -2.58 11.17
C VAL A 206 -9.24 -1.25 10.54
N PRO A 207 -9.02 -0.19 11.35
CA PRO A 207 -8.57 1.09 10.81
C PRO A 207 -7.11 1.01 10.35
N PRO A 208 -6.69 1.90 9.44
CA PRO A 208 -5.30 1.95 9.04
C PRO A 208 -4.42 2.45 10.17
N VAL A 209 -3.15 2.05 10.15
CA VAL A 209 -2.18 2.54 11.14
C VAL A 209 -1.79 3.97 10.83
N LEU A 210 -1.65 4.32 9.54
CA LEU A 210 -1.43 5.69 9.10
C LEU A 210 -2.18 5.98 7.80
N PRO A 211 -2.83 7.15 7.69
CA PRO A 211 -3.26 7.70 6.42
C PRO A 211 -2.10 8.39 5.70
N PHE A 212 -2.15 8.34 4.37
CA PHE A 212 -1.32 9.09 3.45
C PHE A 212 -2.21 9.98 2.58
N GLN A 213 -1.59 10.96 1.91
CA GLN A 213 -2.28 11.84 0.98
C GLN A 213 -3.07 11.01 -0.06
N ALA A 214 -4.34 11.37 -0.24
CA ALA A 214 -5.26 10.77 -1.21
C ALA A 214 -4.64 10.73 -2.61
N HIS A 215 -4.88 9.65 -3.34
CA HIS A 215 -4.45 9.45 -4.73
C HIS A 215 -2.93 9.38 -4.94
N THR A 216 -2.11 9.26 -3.89
CA THR A 216 -0.66 9.17 -4.09
C THR A 216 -0.20 7.83 -4.69
N ALA A 217 -1.08 6.84 -4.73
CA ALA A 217 -0.90 5.53 -5.35
C ALA A 217 0.39 4.81 -4.90
N PRO A 218 0.50 4.40 -3.62
CA PRO A 218 1.69 3.72 -3.12
C PRO A 218 1.79 2.30 -3.71
N LEU A 219 2.92 1.97 -4.34
CA LEU A 219 3.09 0.68 -5.03
C LEU A 219 4.08 -0.28 -4.36
N ASP A 220 4.94 0.22 -3.47
CA ASP A 220 5.86 -0.63 -2.73
C ASP A 220 6.25 0.00 -1.39
N ILE A 221 6.62 -0.86 -0.44
CA ILE A 221 7.14 -0.52 0.87
C ILE A 221 8.36 -1.40 1.21
N LYS A 222 9.44 -0.77 1.68
CA LYS A 222 10.68 -1.44 2.10
C LYS A 222 11.26 -0.83 3.35
N PHE A 223 11.59 -1.64 4.33
CA PHE A 223 12.27 -1.20 5.54
C PHE A 223 13.79 -1.07 5.33
N ASP A 224 14.43 -0.14 6.04
CA ASP A 224 15.88 -0.20 6.24
C ASP A 224 16.28 -1.39 7.11
N GLU A 225 17.58 -1.71 7.14
CA GLU A 225 18.10 -2.88 7.86
C GLU A 225 17.74 -2.90 9.35
N ASN A 226 17.59 -1.72 9.98
CA ASN A 226 17.26 -1.59 11.40
C ASN A 226 15.74 -1.46 11.65
N GLY A 227 14.91 -1.49 10.61
CA GLY A 227 13.46 -1.27 10.73
C GLY A 227 13.06 0.12 11.27
N THR A 228 13.97 1.10 11.28
CA THR A 228 13.68 2.44 11.80
C THR A 228 13.00 3.35 10.77
N ARG A 229 13.03 2.95 9.49
CA ARG A 229 12.38 3.66 8.39
C ARG A 229 11.75 2.69 7.41
N ALA A 230 10.53 2.98 7.00
CA ALA A 230 9.89 2.33 5.85
C ALA A 230 9.85 3.31 4.68
N TYR A 231 10.53 2.98 3.59
CA TYR A 231 10.47 3.73 2.33
C TYR A 231 9.27 3.28 1.52
N VAL A 232 8.50 4.25 1.02
CA VAL A 232 7.29 4.03 0.23
C VAL A 232 7.46 4.74 -1.11
N SER A 233 7.15 4.04 -2.21
CA SER A 233 7.12 4.63 -3.54
C SER A 233 5.71 5.08 -3.88
N PHE A 234 5.50 6.40 -3.95
CA PHE A 234 4.23 7.02 -4.34
C PHE A 234 4.23 7.27 -5.85
N HIS A 235 3.50 6.44 -6.59
CA HIS A 235 3.51 6.44 -8.05
C HIS A 235 2.86 7.68 -8.65
N GLY A 236 1.88 8.26 -7.95
CA GLY A 236 1.28 9.55 -8.26
C GLY A 236 -0.13 9.47 -8.83
N SER A 237 -0.87 10.54 -8.59
CA SER A 237 -2.31 10.62 -8.81
C SER A 237 -2.68 10.78 -10.26
N TRP A 238 -3.67 10.02 -10.71
CA TRP A 238 -4.42 10.33 -11.93
C TRP A 238 -5.78 10.96 -11.61
N ASN A 239 -6.40 10.59 -10.48
CA ASN A 239 -7.73 11.03 -10.07
C ASN A 239 -7.72 12.21 -9.08
N ARG A 240 -6.94 13.26 -9.41
CA ARG A 240 -6.90 14.52 -8.65
C ARG A 240 -6.50 15.66 -9.57
N GLU A 241 -7.23 16.77 -9.54
CA GLU A 241 -6.98 17.90 -10.46
C GLU A 241 -5.55 18.47 -10.32
N VAL A 242 -5.11 18.71 -9.09
CA VAL A 242 -3.72 19.07 -8.80
C VAL A 242 -2.95 17.79 -8.46
N PRO A 243 -1.97 17.35 -9.27
CA PRO A 243 -1.37 16.05 -9.05
C PRO A 243 -0.52 15.98 -7.76
N VAL A 244 -0.56 14.83 -7.08
CA VAL A 244 0.20 14.50 -5.87
C VAL A 244 0.92 13.16 -6.01
N GLY A 245 1.84 12.84 -5.11
CA GLY A 245 2.73 11.68 -5.21
C GLY A 245 3.92 11.94 -6.13
N TYR A 246 4.28 10.98 -6.99
CA TYR A 246 5.47 11.06 -7.84
C TYR A 246 6.77 11.27 -7.04
N ASP A 247 6.87 10.59 -5.90
CA ASP A 247 8.04 10.65 -5.04
C ASP A 247 8.35 9.31 -4.38
N VAL A 248 9.55 9.23 -3.81
CA VAL A 248 9.89 8.25 -2.79
C VAL A 248 10.00 8.99 -1.48
N SER A 249 9.31 8.48 -0.47
CA SER A 249 9.26 9.04 0.86
C SER A 249 9.56 7.98 1.91
N TYR A 250 9.81 8.37 3.15
CA TYR A 250 9.88 7.41 4.26
C TYR A 250 8.95 7.77 5.42
N VAL A 251 8.45 6.73 6.08
CA VAL A 251 7.77 6.78 7.38
C VAL A 251 8.80 6.41 8.45
N SER A 252 8.82 7.16 9.56
CA SER A 252 9.67 6.82 10.71
C SER A 252 9.01 5.75 11.57
N PHE A 253 9.77 4.76 11.99
CA PHE A 253 9.35 3.66 12.85
C PHE A 253 10.14 3.64 14.15
N ASN A 254 9.50 3.19 15.23
CA ASN A 254 10.09 2.95 16.52
C ASN A 254 9.45 1.71 17.15
N ASN A 255 10.27 0.75 17.59
CA ASN A 255 9.82 -0.52 18.18
C ASN A 255 8.78 -1.26 17.31
N GLY A 256 9.00 -1.33 15.99
CA GLY A 256 8.11 -2.05 15.08
C GLY A 256 6.82 -1.35 14.69
N ARG A 257 6.58 -0.11 15.12
CA ARG A 257 5.39 0.68 14.77
C ARG A 257 5.76 2.07 14.25
N PRO A 258 4.92 2.70 13.41
CA PRO A 258 5.15 4.09 13.00
C PRO A 258 5.18 5.04 14.20
N SER A 259 6.04 6.06 14.11
CA SER A 259 6.19 7.07 15.17
C SER A 259 5.09 8.14 15.14
N ALA A 260 4.42 8.32 14.01
CA ALA A 260 3.30 9.24 13.87
C ALA A 260 2.00 8.60 14.41
N PRO A 261 1.08 9.39 14.97
CA PRO A 261 -0.25 8.89 15.34
C PRO A 261 -1.14 8.73 14.10
N GLN A 262 -2.19 7.91 14.23
CA GLN A 262 -3.16 7.59 13.17
C GLN A 262 -3.90 8.82 12.62
N ASP A 263 -4.09 9.87 13.43
CA ASP A 263 -4.78 11.11 13.04
C ASP A 263 -3.85 12.16 12.38
N SER A 264 -2.60 11.78 12.06
CA SER A 264 -1.62 12.68 11.45
C SER A 264 -1.85 12.82 9.94
N THR A 265 -1.78 14.05 9.43
CA THR A 265 -1.73 14.36 7.99
C THR A 265 -0.30 14.52 7.46
N ASN A 266 0.70 14.44 8.35
CA ASN A 266 2.12 14.56 8.00
C ASN A 266 2.86 13.30 8.45
N THR A 267 2.71 12.24 7.68
CA THR A 267 3.15 10.88 8.03
C THR A 267 4.44 10.47 7.32
N THR A 268 4.87 11.22 6.30
CA THR A 268 5.99 10.85 5.43
C THR A 268 6.96 12.02 5.20
N ILE A 269 8.20 11.69 4.86
CA ILE A 269 9.23 12.65 4.45
C ILE A 269 9.75 12.27 3.06
N SER A 270 9.50 13.12 2.06
CA SER A 270 9.97 12.93 0.68
C SER A 270 11.49 13.05 0.57
N ILE A 271 12.12 12.10 -0.12
CA ILE A 271 13.57 12.02 -0.32
C ILE A 271 13.98 11.98 -1.79
N ILE A 272 13.09 11.57 -2.69
CA ILE A 272 13.31 11.62 -4.14
C ILE A 272 12.05 12.19 -4.77
N TYR A 273 12.11 13.39 -5.35
CA TYR A 273 10.97 14.05 -5.98
C TYR A 273 11.45 15.01 -7.06
N ASN A 274 10.55 15.37 -7.98
CA ASN A 274 10.82 16.43 -8.96
C ASN A 274 10.67 17.81 -8.32
N ILE A 275 11.66 18.69 -8.49
CA ILE A 275 11.64 20.07 -7.96
C ILE A 275 10.51 20.92 -8.56
N ASP A 276 10.06 20.59 -9.77
CA ASP A 276 8.97 21.28 -10.46
C ASP A 276 7.59 20.75 -10.07
N ARG A 277 7.50 19.82 -9.11
CA ARG A 277 6.22 19.33 -8.60
C ARG A 277 5.43 20.51 -8.03
N PRO A 278 4.12 20.65 -8.34
CA PRO A 278 3.25 21.60 -7.67
C PRO A 278 3.21 21.23 -6.18
N THR A 279 4.05 21.89 -5.39
CA THR A 279 4.04 21.76 -3.94
C THR A 279 3.05 22.77 -3.39
N VAL A 280 2.09 22.32 -2.57
CA VAL A 280 1.64 23.17 -1.47
C VAL A 280 2.90 23.43 -0.66
N ARG A 281 3.45 24.65 -0.77
CA ARG A 281 4.67 25.03 -0.05
C ARG A 281 4.41 24.88 1.44
N ALA A 282 4.79 23.74 2.02
CA ALA A 282 5.06 23.65 3.44
C ALA A 282 6.12 24.73 3.73
N THR A 283 5.76 25.71 4.54
CA THR A 283 6.68 26.77 4.95
C THR A 283 7.87 26.15 5.66
N ALA A 284 8.98 26.00 4.95
CA ALA A 284 10.28 25.73 5.55
C ALA A 284 10.69 26.97 6.38
N SER A 285 10.19 27.05 7.61
CA SER A 285 10.64 28.01 8.61
C SER A 285 10.76 27.31 9.96
N ALA A 286 11.78 26.46 10.07
CA ALA A 286 12.51 26.16 11.31
C ALA A 286 13.44 24.97 11.07
N LEU A 287 14.60 25.20 10.45
CA LEU A 287 15.81 24.37 10.61
C LEU A 287 16.98 25.14 9.98
N SER A 288 17.23 26.33 10.52
CA SER A 288 18.43 27.12 10.27
C SER A 288 18.89 27.70 11.60
N ALA A 289 19.40 26.84 12.48
CA ALA A 289 20.27 27.27 13.57
C ALA A 289 21.18 26.11 13.98
N SER A 290 22.48 26.36 13.83
CA SER A 290 23.62 25.51 14.23
C SER A 290 23.84 24.25 13.40
N HIS A 291 24.75 24.30 12.44
CA HIS A 291 26.07 23.66 12.54
C HIS A 291 26.97 24.22 11.41
N GLY A 292 28.24 24.41 11.74
CA GLY A 292 29.17 25.31 11.05
C GLY A 292 29.52 24.97 9.61
N THR A 293 29.87 26.05 8.92
CA THR A 293 30.44 26.19 7.57
C THR A 293 31.46 25.12 7.19
N ARG A 294 31.21 24.41 6.08
CA ARG A 294 32.23 24.05 5.08
C ARG A 294 31.63 24.17 3.68
N GLN A 295 32.13 25.15 2.93
CA GLN A 295 31.85 25.33 1.50
C GLN A 295 32.45 24.17 0.70
N GLY A 296 31.62 23.45 -0.06
CA GLY A 296 32.02 22.60 -1.17
C GLY A 296 31.66 23.29 -2.47
N VAL A 297 32.67 23.63 -3.27
CA VAL A 297 32.53 24.29 -4.58
C VAL A 297 32.26 23.22 -5.65
N CYS A 298 31.19 23.39 -6.41
CA CYS A 298 30.98 22.81 -7.74
C CYS A 298 30.25 23.92 -8.53
N GLY A 299 30.80 24.57 -9.55
CA GLY A 299 31.49 24.05 -10.72
C GLY A 299 30.71 24.56 -11.92
N SER A 300 31.09 25.75 -12.40
CA SER A 300 30.37 26.59 -13.36
C SER A 300 30.19 25.95 -14.74
N ALA A 301 29.04 26.25 -15.37
CA ALA A 301 28.67 25.85 -16.71
C ALA A 301 29.69 26.30 -17.78
N LEU A 302 30.06 25.38 -18.68
CA LEU A 302 30.81 25.66 -19.90
C LEU A 302 29.84 25.96 -21.05
N THR A 303 29.83 27.20 -21.51
CA THR A 303 29.21 27.65 -22.77
C THR A 303 30.11 27.30 -23.95
N ALA A 304 29.55 26.66 -24.98
CA ALA A 304 30.21 26.40 -26.26
C ALA A 304 30.12 27.61 -27.21
N PRO A 305 31.17 27.97 -27.97
CA PRO A 305 31.08 29.02 -28.98
C PRO A 305 30.67 28.48 -30.36
N ALA A 306 29.85 29.28 -31.04
CA ALA A 306 29.35 29.07 -32.40
C ALA A 306 30.48 29.09 -33.45
N ARG A 307 30.38 28.19 -34.45
CA ARG A 307 31.16 28.26 -35.69
C ARG A 307 30.31 28.87 -36.80
N SER A 308 30.80 29.95 -37.39
CA SER A 308 30.32 30.50 -38.67
C SER A 308 30.90 29.71 -39.85
N SER A 309 30.10 29.56 -40.89
CA SER A 309 30.39 28.89 -42.16
C SER A 309 31.16 29.78 -43.15
N SER A 310 32.27 29.28 -43.68
CA SER A 310 32.71 29.34 -45.10
C SER A 310 34.05 28.61 -45.22
#